data_AF-A0A426ZUM1-F1
#
_entry.id   AF-A0A426ZUM1-F1
#
_cell.length_a   1.000
_cell.length_b   1.000
_cell.length_c   1.000
_cell.angle_alpha   90.00
_cell.angle_beta   90.00
_cell.angle_gamma   90.00
#
_symmetry.space_group_name_H-M   'P 1'
#
loop_
_entity.id
_entity.type
_entity.pdbx_description
1 polymer ?
#
loop_
_entity_poly.entity_id
_entity_poly.type
_entity_poly.pdbx_seq_one_letter_code
_entity_poly.pdbx_strand_id
1 'polypeptide(L)'
;FNCRYHYNVADARIAQHIQKGNEDGLFVSSVASCTNLWALIMDAGTGFTTQVYELSPLFLHKEWIMVQWEKNYYITALAGANNSSSLVVMSRGNFFLFLPFKWINKKWKEGFFVTAMATAGTRWAVVMSRNAGFSDQVLI
;
A
#
# COMPACT_ATOMS: atom_id res chain seq x y z
N PHE A 1 -22.08 -2.48 1.76
CA PHE A 1 -20.81 -2.32 1.05
C PHE A 1 -20.79 -0.92 0.45
N ASN A 2 -20.06 0.02 1.07
CA ASN A 2 -19.93 1.39 0.57
C ASN A 2 -18.51 1.54 0.00
N CYS A 3 -18.39 1.31 -1.30
CA CYS A 3 -17.14 1.36 -2.04
C CYS A 3 -17.27 2.35 -3.21
N ARG A 4 -16.23 3.14 -3.44
CA ARG A 4 -16.16 4.15 -4.50
C ARG A 4 -14.91 3.91 -5.33
N TYR A 5 -15.07 3.96 -6.65
CA TYR A 5 -13.93 3.88 -7.56
C TYR A 5 -13.87 5.13 -8.45
N HIS A 6 -12.64 5.55 -8.74
CA HIS A 6 -12.33 6.58 -9.71
C HIS A 6 -11.26 6.04 -10.65
N TYR A 7 -11.40 6.31 -11.94
CA TYR A 7 -10.43 5.91 -12.97
C TYR A 7 -10.20 7.08 -13.92
N ASN A 8 -9.12 7.04 -14.70
CA ASN A 8 -8.69 8.15 -15.55
C ASN A 8 -8.48 9.46 -14.76
N VAL A 9 -8.01 9.35 -13.52
CA VAL A 9 -7.75 10.51 -12.66
C VAL A 9 -6.39 11.08 -13.05
N ALA A 10 -6.35 12.36 -13.41
CA ALA A 10 -5.11 13.10 -13.60
C ALA A 10 -4.52 13.52 -12.25
N ASP A 11 -3.20 13.71 -12.18
CA ASP A 11 -2.44 14.11 -10.98
C ASP A 11 -3.12 15.22 -10.17
N ALA A 12 -3.52 16.31 -10.85
CA ALA A 12 -4.16 17.48 -10.23
C ALA A 12 -5.50 17.18 -9.54
N ARG A 13 -6.16 16.06 -9.87
CA ARG A 13 -7.48 15.69 -9.35
C ARG A 13 -7.42 14.64 -8.24
N ILE A 14 -6.26 14.03 -8.00
CA ILE A 14 -6.11 12.99 -6.96
C ILE A 14 -6.52 13.54 -5.59
N ALA A 15 -6.01 14.72 -5.23
CA ALA A 15 -6.29 15.33 -3.93
C ALA A 15 -7.80 15.59 -3.72
N GLN A 16 -8.48 16.07 -4.76
CA GLN A 16 -9.92 16.33 -4.71
C GLN A 16 -10.73 15.03 -4.49
N HIS A 17 -10.37 13.96 -5.20
CA HIS A 17 -11.06 12.67 -5.08
C HIS A 17 -10.85 12.03 -3.69
N ILE A 18 -9.61 12.07 -3.18
CA ILE A 18 -9.31 11.54 -1.85
C ILE A 18 -10.00 12.36 -0.76
N GLN A 19 -9.95 13.71 -0.85
CA GLN A 19 -10.61 14.57 0.12
C GLN A 19 -12.11 14.29 0.19
N LYS A 20 -12.79 14.25 -0.96
CA LYS A 20 -14.22 13.94 -1.02
C LYS A 20 -14.54 12.54 -0.48
N GLY A 21 -13.68 11.56 -0.75
CA GLY A 21 -13.82 10.22 -0.17
C GLY A 21 -13.70 10.22 1.36
N ASN A 22 -12.70 10.94 1.90
CA ASN A 22 -12.47 11.05 3.33
C ASN A 22 -13.64 11.76 4.05
N GLU A 23 -14.23 12.81 3.45
CA GLU A 23 -15.43 13.49 3.95
C GLU A 23 -16.62 12.52 4.08
N ASP A 24 -16.69 11.51 3.21
CA ASP A 24 -17.70 10.46 3.21
C ASP A 24 -17.30 9.23 4.07
N GLY A 25 -16.20 9.31 4.83
CA GLY A 25 -15.69 8.22 5.66
C GLY A 25 -15.08 7.04 4.88
N LEU A 26 -14.69 7.27 3.62
CA LEU A 26 -14.03 6.28 2.78
C LEU A 26 -12.52 6.48 2.83
N PHE A 27 -11.77 5.38 2.90
CA PHE A 27 -10.31 5.40 2.81
C PHE A 27 -9.84 4.68 1.54
N VAL A 28 -8.73 5.12 0.96
CA VAL A 28 -8.13 4.44 -0.20
C VAL A 28 -7.70 3.03 0.20
N SER A 29 -8.22 2.02 -0.49
CA SER A 29 -7.91 0.62 -0.28
C SER A 29 -7.00 0.05 -1.36
N SER A 30 -7.00 0.64 -2.55
CA SER A 30 -6.14 0.23 -3.67
C SER A 30 -5.90 1.39 -4.63
N VAL A 31 -4.72 1.39 -5.25
CA VAL A 31 -4.36 2.33 -6.31
C VAL A 31 -3.71 1.56 -7.46
N ALA A 32 -3.97 2.01 -8.68
CA ALA A 32 -3.32 1.52 -9.89
C ALA A 32 -3.04 2.70 -10.82
N SER A 33 -2.10 2.51 -11.76
CA SER A 33 -1.77 3.54 -12.74
C SER A 33 -1.53 2.91 -14.11
N CYS A 34 -1.96 3.62 -15.16
CA CYS A 34 -1.71 3.29 -16.55
C CYS A 34 -1.62 4.57 -17.37
N THR A 35 -0.62 4.71 -18.25
CA THR A 35 -0.41 5.89 -19.11
C THR A 35 -0.52 7.23 -18.37
N ASN A 36 0.09 7.32 -17.18
CA ASN A 36 0.07 8.51 -16.29
C ASN A 36 -1.34 8.92 -15.82
N LEU A 37 -2.29 7.99 -15.84
CA LEU A 37 -3.61 8.14 -15.25
C LEU A 37 -3.76 7.19 -14.08
N TRP A 38 -4.48 7.64 -13.06
CA TRP A 38 -4.66 6.90 -11.83
C TRP A 38 -6.05 6.28 -11.74
N ALA A 39 -6.09 5.09 -11.15
CA ALA A 39 -7.30 4.47 -10.64
C ALA A 39 -7.19 4.35 -9.12
N LEU A 40 -8.25 4.76 -8.41
CA LEU A 40 -8.36 4.77 -6.96
C LEU A 40 -9.60 3.97 -6.57
N ILE A 41 -9.45 3.05 -5.62
CA ILE A 41 -10.58 2.37 -4.96
C ILE A 41 -10.57 2.82 -3.50
N MET A 42 -11.74 3.21 -3.00
CA MET A 42 -11.94 3.66 -1.63
C MET A 42 -13.09 2.88 -0.98
N ASP A 43 -12.94 2.50 0.29
CA ASP A 43 -13.90 1.68 1.03
C ASP A 43 -14.03 2.19 2.48
N ALA A 44 -15.23 2.10 3.05
CA ALA A 44 -15.51 2.40 4.46
C ALA A 44 -15.11 1.24 5.40
N GLY A 45 -14.99 0.01 4.90
CA GLY A 45 -14.74 -1.22 5.64
C GLY A 45 -13.25 -1.58 5.79
N THR A 46 -12.33 -0.65 5.56
CA THR A 46 -10.88 -0.91 5.60
C THR A 46 -10.33 -1.15 7.01
N GLY A 47 -11.03 -0.66 8.05
CA GLY A 47 -10.52 -0.65 9.41
C GLY A 47 -9.40 0.39 9.65
N PHE A 48 -9.17 1.28 8.69
CA PHE A 48 -8.24 2.40 8.83
C PHE A 48 -8.86 3.52 9.69
N THR A 49 -8.04 4.14 10.52
CA THR A 49 -8.41 5.30 11.36
C THR A 49 -7.90 6.60 10.76
N THR A 50 -6.71 6.60 10.16
CA THR A 50 -6.14 7.76 9.48
C THR A 50 -5.35 7.32 8.26
N GLN A 51 -5.25 8.20 7.26
CA GLN A 51 -4.52 7.93 6.03
C GLN A 51 -3.80 9.18 5.54
N VAL A 52 -2.58 9.00 5.04
CA VAL A 52 -1.76 10.01 4.39
C VAL A 52 -1.34 9.48 3.03
N TYR A 53 -1.11 10.37 2.07
CA TYR A 53 -0.66 9.98 0.74
C TYR A 53 0.34 11.00 0.20
N GLU A 54 1.18 10.56 -0.72
CA GLU A 54 2.07 11.41 -1.47
C GLU A 54 2.09 10.98 -2.93
N LEU A 55 1.79 11.92 -3.82
CA LEU A 55 2.12 11.83 -5.23
C LEU A 55 3.47 12.49 -5.44
N SER A 56 4.50 11.71 -5.71
CA SER A 56 5.87 12.21 -5.90
C SER A 56 6.34 11.97 -7.32
N PRO A 57 7.11 12.90 -7.92
CA PRO A 57 7.79 12.67 -9.20
C PRO A 57 8.93 11.65 -9.08
N LEU A 58 9.34 11.31 -7.85
CA LEU A 58 10.32 10.27 -7.56
C LEU A 58 9.59 8.95 -7.28
N PHE A 59 10.05 7.88 -7.92
CA PHE A 59 9.53 6.54 -7.64
C PHE A 59 9.93 6.15 -6.20
N LEU A 60 8.93 5.97 -5.33
CA LEU A 60 9.08 5.66 -3.91
C LEU A 60 9.98 6.67 -3.18
N HIS A 61 9.45 7.87 -2.94
CA HIS A 61 10.12 8.93 -2.18
C HIS A 61 10.48 8.47 -0.76
N LYS A 62 11.74 8.02 -0.60
CA LYS A 62 12.21 7.30 0.57
C LYS A 62 12.13 8.13 1.85
N GLU A 63 12.54 9.39 1.78
CA GLU A 63 12.57 10.30 2.91
C GLU A 63 11.16 10.50 3.49
N TRP A 64 10.17 10.70 2.62
CA TRP A 64 8.77 10.83 3.06
C TRP A 64 8.26 9.54 3.70
N ILE A 65 8.50 8.38 3.08
CA ILE A 65 8.08 7.07 3.61
C ILE A 65 8.68 6.83 5.00
N MET A 66 9.96 7.12 5.19
CA MET A 66 10.64 6.96 6.48
C MET A 66 10.00 7.83 7.58
N VAL A 67 9.70 9.09 7.27
CA VAL A 67 9.01 10.00 8.20
C VAL A 67 7.62 9.48 8.60
N GLN A 68 6.89 8.85 7.67
CA GLN A 68 5.57 8.28 7.97
C GLN A 68 5.67 6.99 8.79
N TRP A 69 6.68 6.14 8.54
CA TRP A 69 6.96 4.97 9.37
C TRP A 69 7.24 5.34 10.83
N GLU A 70 8.01 6.40 11.09
CA GLU A 70 8.24 6.92 12.44
C GLU A 70 6.93 7.36 13.14
N LYS A 71 5.92 7.74 12.36
CA LYS A 71 4.57 8.12 12.82
C LYS A 71 3.61 6.94 12.91
N ASN A 72 4.10 5.70 12.77
CA ASN A 72 3.35 4.44 12.76
C ASN A 72 2.35 4.30 11.61
N TYR A 73 2.56 5.00 10.50
CA TYR A 73 1.84 4.72 9.26
C TYR A 73 2.51 3.58 8.51
N TYR A 74 1.72 2.75 7.82
CA TYR A 74 2.21 1.63 7.00
C TYR A 74 1.71 1.78 5.57
N ILE A 75 2.49 1.32 4.59
CA ILE A 75 2.08 1.39 3.18
C ILE A 75 0.88 0.46 3.01
N THR A 76 -0.17 1.00 2.42
CA THR A 76 -1.46 0.30 2.23
C THR A 76 -1.89 0.21 0.78
N ALA A 77 -1.42 1.15 -0.04
CA ALA A 77 -1.59 1.10 -1.48
C ALA A 77 -0.44 1.86 -2.14
N LEU A 78 0.07 1.37 -3.27
CA LEU A 78 1.10 2.06 -4.04
C LEU A 78 0.95 1.74 -5.53
N ALA A 79 1.24 2.72 -6.38
CA ALA A 79 1.38 2.51 -7.82
C ALA A 79 2.37 3.49 -8.43
N GLY A 80 3.04 3.05 -9.50
CA GLY A 80 3.94 3.86 -10.31
C GLY A 80 3.28 4.29 -11.62
N ALA A 81 3.60 5.48 -12.09
CA ALA A 81 3.27 5.98 -13.42
C ALA A 81 4.47 5.85 -14.38
N ASN A 82 4.20 5.97 -15.68
CA ASN A 82 5.23 5.79 -16.72
C ASN A 82 6.24 6.95 -16.75
N ASN A 83 5.90 8.07 -16.12
CA ASN A 83 6.76 9.24 -15.93
C ASN A 83 7.63 9.14 -14.66
N SER A 84 7.85 7.93 -14.13
CA SER A 84 8.59 7.65 -12.89
C SER A 84 7.95 8.20 -11.61
N SER A 85 6.77 8.83 -11.71
CA SER A 85 6.04 9.29 -10.54
C SER A 85 5.44 8.10 -9.80
N SER A 86 5.20 8.25 -8.50
CA SER A 86 4.52 7.25 -7.69
C SER A 86 3.51 7.89 -6.76
N LEU A 87 2.37 7.21 -6.59
CA LEU A 87 1.42 7.50 -5.54
C LEU A 87 1.59 6.46 -4.45
N VAL A 88 2.01 6.92 -3.27
CA VAL A 88 2.13 6.08 -2.08
C VAL A 88 1.05 6.50 -1.10
N VAL A 89 0.26 5.53 -0.63
CA VAL A 89 -0.77 5.75 0.39
C VAL A 89 -0.41 4.94 1.62
N MET A 90 -0.27 5.63 2.75
CA MET A 90 0.04 5.02 4.03
C MET A 90 -1.07 5.26 5.04
N SER A 91 -1.46 4.24 5.80
CA SER A 91 -2.57 4.31 6.74
C SER A 91 -2.15 3.95 8.16
N ARG A 92 -2.97 4.35 9.15
CA ARG A 92 -2.99 3.81 10.51
C ARG A 92 -4.35 3.17 10.73
N GLY A 93 -4.38 2.12 11.51
CA GLY A 93 -5.61 1.44 11.88
C GLY A 93 -5.34 0.03 12.36
N ASN A 94 -6.39 -0.70 12.69
CA ASN A 94 -6.24 -2.11 13.02
C ASN A 94 -6.10 -2.87 11.70
N PHE A 95 -4.85 -3.00 11.25
CA PHE A 95 -4.52 -3.90 10.18
C PHE A 95 -4.93 -5.29 10.63
N PHE A 96 -6.01 -5.84 10.08
CA PHE A 96 -6.27 -7.28 10.12
C PHE A 96 -5.21 -8.10 9.35
N LEU A 97 -4.06 -7.47 9.04
CA LEU A 97 -2.88 -8.01 8.40
C LEU A 97 -1.69 -7.84 9.35
N PHE A 98 -1.78 -8.40 10.57
CA PHE A 98 -0.58 -8.66 11.36
C PHE A 98 0.23 -9.77 10.69
N LEU A 99 0.91 -9.44 9.59
CA LEU A 99 1.94 -10.30 9.03
C LEU A 99 3.03 -10.45 10.09
N PRO A 100 3.60 -11.64 10.27
CA PRO A 100 4.51 -11.93 11.37
C PRO A 100 5.90 -11.39 11.03
N PHE A 101 6.07 -10.06 10.98
CA PHE A 101 7.28 -9.41 10.49
C PHE A 101 8.55 -9.93 11.17
N LYS A 102 8.50 -10.22 12.47
CA LYS A 102 9.61 -10.85 13.22
C LYS A 102 9.99 -12.23 12.67
N TRP A 103 9.00 -13.05 12.31
CA TRP A 103 9.22 -14.38 11.74
C TRP A 103 9.73 -14.29 10.29
N ILE A 104 9.16 -13.40 9.47
CA ILE A 104 9.62 -13.21 8.09
C ILE A 104 11.07 -12.75 8.06
N ASN A 105 11.45 -11.78 8.91
CA ASN A 105 12.83 -11.33 9.04
C ASN A 105 13.78 -12.47 9.47
N LYS A 106 13.34 -13.32 10.39
CA LYS A 106 14.11 -14.51 10.79
C LYS A 106 14.30 -15.44 9.58
N LYS A 107 13.26 -15.64 8.77
CA LYS A 107 13.30 -16.51 7.59
C LYS A 107 14.15 -15.95 6.45
N TRP A 108 14.16 -14.64 6.23
CA TRP A 108 15.12 -14.00 5.32
C TRP A 108 16.57 -14.28 5.72
N LYS A 109 16.89 -14.14 7.02
CA LYS A 109 18.23 -14.49 7.54
C LYS A 109 18.58 -15.97 7.39
N GLU A 110 17.58 -16.85 7.29
CA GLU A 110 17.73 -18.29 7.03
C GLU A 110 17.76 -18.64 5.52
N GLY A 111 17.80 -17.63 4.64
CA GLY A 111 17.88 -17.77 3.18
C GLY A 111 16.54 -18.09 2.49
N PHE A 112 15.42 -17.92 3.18
CA PHE A 112 14.08 -18.08 2.60
C PHE A 112 13.53 -16.75 2.14
N PHE A 113 12.84 -16.74 1.01
CA PHE A 113 12.19 -15.57 0.44
C PHE A 113 10.70 -15.81 0.25
N VAL A 114 9.86 -14.81 0.54
CA VAL A 114 8.42 -14.85 0.31
C VAL A 114 8.15 -15.02 -1.19
N THR A 115 7.48 -16.09 -1.56
CA THR A 115 7.11 -16.37 -2.97
C THR A 115 5.62 -16.18 -3.22
N ALA A 116 4.79 -16.33 -2.18
CA ALA A 116 3.37 -16.06 -2.23
C ALA A 116 2.83 -15.68 -0.86
N MET A 117 1.77 -14.87 -0.86
CA MET A 117 0.99 -14.53 0.32
C MET A 117 -0.49 -14.64 -0.02
N ALA A 118 -1.28 -15.20 0.90
CA ALA A 118 -2.72 -15.29 0.77
C ALA A 118 -3.40 -14.91 2.08
N THR A 119 -4.63 -14.40 1.99
CA THR A 119 -5.43 -14.02 3.15
C THR A 119 -6.82 -14.64 3.04
N ALA A 120 -7.40 -15.01 4.19
CA ALA A 120 -8.74 -15.55 4.31
C ALA A 120 -9.37 -15.01 5.60
N GLY A 121 -10.11 -13.89 5.49
CA GLY A 121 -10.62 -13.16 6.64
C GLY A 121 -9.49 -12.68 7.55
N THR A 122 -9.47 -13.14 8.80
CA THR A 122 -8.43 -12.82 9.79
C THR A 122 -7.20 -13.73 9.73
N ARG A 123 -7.18 -14.70 8.81
CA ARG A 123 -6.07 -15.63 8.63
C ARG A 123 -5.22 -15.21 7.45
N TRP A 124 -3.92 -15.45 7.58
CA TRP A 124 -2.95 -15.25 6.50
C TRP A 124 -2.09 -16.50 6.35
N ALA A 125 -1.58 -16.70 5.14
CA ALA A 125 -0.61 -17.73 4.80
C ALA A 125 0.53 -17.06 4.04
N VAL A 126 1.77 -17.33 4.45
CA VAL A 126 2.99 -16.89 3.77
C VAL A 126 3.73 -18.14 3.31
N VAL A 127 3.96 -18.27 2.01
CA VAL A 127 4.82 -19.29 1.42
C VAL A 127 6.20 -18.68 1.21
N MET A 128 7.24 -19.35 1.71
CA MET A 128 8.62 -18.94 1.49
C MET A 128 9.45 -20.10 0.93
N SER A 129 10.30 -19.79 -0.05
CA SER A 129 11.15 -20.77 -0.72
C SER A 129 12.62 -20.38 -0.62
N ARG A 130 13.51 -21.38 -0.67
CA ARG A 130 14.96 -21.19 -0.91
C ARG A 130 15.22 -21.20 -2.40
N ASN A 131 16.27 -20.48 -2.84
CA ASN A 131 16.66 -20.37 -4.25
C ASN A 131 15.55 -19.84 -5.17
N ALA A 132 14.68 -18.97 -4.64
CA ALA A 132 13.60 -18.35 -5.41
C ALA A 132 14.07 -17.31 -6.45
N GLY A 133 15.39 -17.07 -6.55
CA GLY A 133 15.97 -16.06 -7.44
C GLY A 133 15.81 -14.61 -6.96
N PHE A 134 15.23 -14.38 -5.78
CA PHE A 134 15.11 -13.06 -5.18
C PHE A 134 16.39 -12.67 -4.42
N SER A 135 16.84 -11.43 -4.61
CA SER A 135 18.04 -10.88 -3.96
C SER A 135 17.68 -10.12 -2.68
N ASP A 136 16.68 -9.24 -2.78
CA ASP A 136 16.17 -8.41 -1.70
C ASP A 136 14.65 -8.44 -1.68
N GLN A 137 14.07 -8.49 -0.48
CA GLN A 137 12.64 -8.42 -0.27
C GLN A 137 12.32 -7.44 0.83
N VAL A 138 11.37 -6.56 0.56
CA VAL A 138 10.85 -5.59 1.51
C VAL A 138 9.40 -5.95 1.77
N LEU A 139 9.04 -6.05 3.05
CA LEU A 139 7.64 -6.14 3.44
C LEU A 139 7.15 -4.69 3.50
N ILE A 140 6.28 -4.33 2.57
CA ILE A 140 5.62 -3.02 2.46
C ILE A 140 4.28 -3.03 3.19
#